data_AF-A0A239F6D8-F1
#
_entry.id   AF-A0A239F6D8-F1
#
_cell.length_a   1.000
_cell.length_b   1.000
_cell.length_c   1.000
_cell.angle_alpha   90.00
_cell.angle_beta   90.00
_cell.angle_gamma   90.00
#
_symmetry.space_group_name_H-M   'P 1'
#
loop_
_entity.id
_entity.type
_entity.pdbx_description
1 polymer ?
#
loop_
_entity_poly.entity_id
_entity_poly.type
_entity_poly.pdbx_seq_one_letter_code
_entity_poly.pdbx_strand_id
1 'polypeptide(L)'
;MTQSPYHLPVGLVQTVPPVDLSPYAPRHAPTFTGTARFDGPVQAAIAAVGHGTAGQYDNALTLVPTSHETSRRCTIQIDPGWILGQDSAGSGTTDFFLWNRATSRVPFAVGTDDTVALGGVGNGATATFRRAVNQVNGLTFNGAVTGGEAGISASGADTNTGIAYTAKGSGAHRFLGGGAEQFRVSATSGAVNRLSASGATAGGAPSLSASGSDANIPVRFASQGQGSVTLAQGAKPVFTATSYTAAPANYLTAEARETGTGPVLRAIGSDSNVDLNLRPQGSGVVSFGAFTVAAGAAVAGYIEIKDASGIPRRLAVVN
;
A
#
# COMPACT_ATOMS: atom_id res chain seq x y z
N MET A 1 63.67 38.77 -20.54
CA MET A 1 63.00 37.51 -20.95
C MET A 1 63.93 36.37 -20.63
N THR A 2 63.62 35.58 -19.60
CA THR A 2 64.36 34.35 -19.27
C THR A 2 63.39 33.20 -19.47
N GLN A 3 63.42 32.59 -20.65
CA GLN A 3 62.69 31.37 -20.96
C GLN A 3 63.20 30.25 -20.04
N SER A 4 62.27 29.57 -19.38
CA SER A 4 62.54 28.36 -18.60
C SER A 4 63.03 27.26 -19.56
N PRO A 5 64.15 26.58 -19.28
CA PRO A 5 64.88 25.75 -20.26
C PRO A 5 64.28 24.37 -20.57
N TYR A 6 62.99 24.15 -20.34
CA TYR A 6 62.35 22.85 -20.59
C TYR A 6 61.02 23.03 -21.32
N HIS A 7 61.11 23.22 -22.63
CA HIS A 7 60.00 23.00 -23.55
C HIS A 7 60.21 21.63 -24.20
N LEU A 8 59.29 20.69 -23.94
CA LEU A 8 59.24 19.44 -24.70
C LEU A 8 58.80 19.77 -26.14
N PRO A 9 59.53 19.31 -27.17
CA PRO A 9 59.10 19.43 -28.55
C PRO A 9 57.77 18.71 -28.74
N VAL A 10 56.80 19.38 -29.36
CA VAL A 10 55.52 18.78 -29.77
C VAL A 10 55.84 17.74 -30.85
N GLY A 11 56.06 16.48 -30.48
CA GLY A 11 56.37 15.45 -31.48
C GLY A 11 56.95 14.10 -31.04
N LEU A 12 57.03 13.75 -29.75
CA LEU A 12 57.45 12.40 -29.36
C LEU A 12 56.58 11.80 -28.26
N VAL A 13 55.54 11.07 -28.67
CA VAL A 13 55.05 9.91 -27.93
C VAL A 13 54.82 8.81 -28.96
N GLN A 14 55.90 8.15 -29.37
CA GLN A 14 55.85 6.95 -30.19
C GLN A 14 56.84 5.92 -29.63
N THR A 15 56.26 4.98 -28.86
CA THR A 15 56.70 3.60 -28.52
C THR A 15 58.01 3.35 -27.75
N VAL A 16 57.83 2.75 -26.54
CA VAL A 16 58.65 1.78 -25.77
C VAL A 16 60.11 2.16 -25.49
N PRO A 17 60.56 2.45 -24.24
CA PRO A 17 60.14 1.94 -22.91
C PRO A 17 59.23 2.93 -22.14
N PRO A 18 58.78 2.65 -20.89
CA PRO A 18 58.09 3.67 -20.10
C PRO A 18 58.96 4.92 -20.03
N VAL A 19 58.44 6.05 -20.54
CA VAL A 19 59.12 7.34 -20.39
C VAL A 19 59.11 7.66 -18.90
N ASP A 20 60.27 7.55 -18.28
CA ASP A 20 60.46 7.93 -16.89
C ASP A 20 60.36 9.45 -16.77
N LEU A 21 59.24 9.91 -16.21
CA LEU A 21 58.98 11.33 -15.98
C LEU A 21 59.50 11.80 -14.61
N SER A 22 60.11 10.92 -13.81
CA SER A 22 60.72 11.28 -12.52
C SER A 22 61.79 12.38 -12.59
N PRO A 23 62.55 12.60 -13.70
CA PRO A 23 63.46 13.74 -13.82
C PRO A 23 62.73 15.10 -13.86
N TYR A 24 61.44 15.11 -14.21
CA TYR A 24 60.60 16.32 -14.28
C TYR A 24 59.79 16.55 -12.99
N ALA A 25 59.97 15.70 -11.97
CA ALA A 25 59.32 15.77 -10.67
C ALA A 25 59.54 17.06 -9.83
N PRO A 26 60.57 17.92 -10.02
CA PRO A 26 60.72 19.10 -9.16
C PRO A 26 59.65 20.18 -9.38
N ARG A 27 58.86 20.13 -10.47
CA ARG A 27 57.69 21.01 -10.61
C ARG A 27 56.44 20.19 -10.32
N HIS A 28 55.78 20.57 -9.24
CA HIS A 28 54.61 19.93 -8.64
C HIS A 28 53.38 19.74 -9.58
N ALA A 29 53.48 20.05 -10.88
CA ALA A 29 52.46 19.83 -11.90
C ALA A 29 53.03 20.08 -13.33
N PRO A 30 53.55 19.08 -14.06
CA PRO A 30 53.87 19.25 -15.48
C PRO A 30 52.59 19.57 -16.26
N THR A 31 52.59 20.68 -17.01
CA THR A 31 51.46 21.08 -17.87
C THR A 31 51.74 20.68 -19.32
N PHE A 32 50.83 19.90 -19.91
CA PHE A 32 50.85 19.56 -21.33
C PHE A 32 49.75 20.37 -22.04
N THR A 33 50.04 20.93 -23.20
CA THR A 33 49.03 21.55 -24.07
C THR A 33 48.80 20.62 -25.27
N GLY A 34 47.55 20.23 -25.52
CA GLY A 34 47.16 19.29 -26.60
C GLY A 34 46.55 17.98 -26.10
N THR A 35 46.29 17.05 -27.03
CA THR A 35 45.72 15.73 -26.72
C THR A 35 46.83 14.75 -26.35
N ALA A 36 46.81 14.24 -25.11
CA ALA A 36 47.65 13.10 -24.71
C ALA A 36 46.95 11.79 -25.09
N ARG A 37 47.61 10.96 -25.89
CA ARG A 37 47.15 9.61 -26.28
C ARG A 37 48.12 8.58 -25.72
N PHE A 38 47.60 7.58 -25.01
CA PHE A 38 48.38 6.46 -24.50
C PHE A 38 48.03 5.20 -25.30
N ASP A 39 48.96 4.71 -26.10
CA ASP A 39 48.78 3.48 -26.90
C ASP A 39 49.18 2.23 -26.09
N GLY A 40 48.54 2.04 -24.94
CA GLY A 40 48.74 0.91 -24.03
C GLY A 40 47.95 1.04 -22.72
N PRO A 41 47.84 -0.04 -21.91
CA PRO A 41 47.17 0.03 -20.61
C PRO A 41 47.94 0.97 -19.66
N VAL A 42 47.26 2.00 -19.18
CA VAL A 42 47.78 2.94 -18.18
C VAL A 42 47.30 2.51 -16.80
N GLN A 43 48.22 2.15 -15.91
CA GLN A 43 47.92 1.88 -14.51
C GLN A 43 48.25 3.13 -13.68
N ALA A 44 47.23 3.91 -13.34
CA ALA A 44 47.37 5.07 -12.48
C ALA A 44 46.97 4.70 -11.04
N ALA A 45 47.76 5.14 -10.05
CA ALA A 45 47.38 5.04 -8.64
C ALA A 45 46.23 6.00 -8.31
N ILE A 46 46.24 7.20 -8.91
CA ILE A 46 45.18 8.21 -8.92
C ILE A 46 45.22 8.89 -10.29
N ALA A 47 44.06 9.08 -10.93
CA ALA A 47 43.95 9.90 -12.13
C ALA A 47 42.85 10.94 -11.93
N ALA A 48 43.16 12.22 -12.10
CA ALA A 48 42.22 13.32 -11.99
C ALA A 48 42.17 14.11 -13.31
N VAL A 49 40.97 14.40 -13.81
CA VAL A 49 40.73 15.31 -14.93
C VAL A 49 40.01 16.53 -14.37
N GLY A 50 40.57 17.74 -14.56
CA GLY A 50 39.99 18.98 -14.04
C GLY A 50 40.69 20.22 -14.61
N HIS A 51 40.00 21.36 -14.60
CA HIS A 51 40.57 22.66 -14.97
C HIS A 51 40.48 23.60 -13.76
N GLY A 52 41.62 23.95 -13.16
CA GLY A 52 41.67 24.92 -12.08
C GLY A 52 42.37 26.18 -12.56
N THR A 53 41.67 27.31 -12.63
CA THR A 53 42.33 28.62 -12.69
C THR A 53 42.62 29.06 -11.27
N ALA A 54 43.89 29.30 -10.96
CA ALA A 54 44.40 29.93 -9.73
C ALA A 54 43.73 29.50 -8.40
N GLY A 55 44.12 28.33 -7.88
CA GLY A 55 44.03 28.04 -6.44
C GLY A 55 42.86 27.16 -5.96
N GLN A 56 41.93 26.79 -6.82
CA GLN A 56 40.93 25.75 -6.54
C GLN A 56 41.13 24.55 -7.48
N TYR A 57 41.49 23.41 -6.92
CA TYR A 57 41.63 22.14 -7.64
C TYR A 57 40.26 21.46 -7.74
N ASP A 58 39.43 21.91 -8.68
CA ASP A 58 38.21 21.18 -9.01
C ASP A 58 38.61 19.98 -9.88
N ASN A 59 38.93 18.86 -9.26
CA ASN A 59 39.04 17.59 -9.98
C ASN A 59 37.63 17.22 -10.46
N ALA A 60 37.33 17.45 -11.75
CA ALA A 60 36.03 17.15 -12.33
C ALA A 60 35.72 15.64 -12.33
N LEU A 61 36.75 14.81 -12.44
CA LEU A 61 36.65 13.35 -12.38
C LEU A 61 37.92 12.77 -11.76
N THR A 62 37.80 12.13 -10.60
CA THR A 62 38.92 11.40 -9.98
C THR A 62 38.63 9.90 -9.97
N LEU A 63 39.57 9.11 -10.49
CA LEU A 63 39.59 7.66 -10.29
C LEU A 63 40.43 7.35 -9.05
N VAL A 64 39.79 6.84 -8.00
CA VAL A 64 40.45 6.49 -6.73
C VAL A 64 40.24 5.00 -6.47
N PRO A 65 41.26 4.24 -6.04
CA PRO A 65 41.05 2.90 -5.53
C PRO A 65 40.18 2.98 -4.27
N THR A 66 39.25 2.05 -4.10
CA THR A 66 38.58 1.85 -2.81
C THR A 66 39.63 1.59 -1.73
N SER A 67 39.40 2.10 -0.52
CA SER A 67 40.32 1.94 0.63
C SER A 67 40.35 0.52 1.21
N HIS A 68 39.95 -0.50 0.44
CA HIS A 68 39.72 -1.86 0.92
C HIS A 68 40.89 -2.80 0.60
N GLU A 69 41.25 -3.65 1.56
CA GLU A 69 42.47 -4.47 1.52
C GLU A 69 42.40 -5.61 0.49
N THR A 70 41.20 -6.14 0.21
CA THR A 70 40.99 -7.31 -0.66
C THR A 70 40.26 -7.02 -1.97
N SER A 71 39.67 -5.82 -2.12
CA SER A 71 38.86 -5.42 -3.29
C SER A 71 39.29 -4.02 -3.71
N ARG A 72 40.35 -3.92 -4.52
CA ARG A 72 40.94 -2.65 -5.01
C ARG A 72 40.23 -2.15 -6.26
N ARG A 73 38.90 -2.05 -6.22
CA ARG A 73 38.11 -1.58 -7.37
C ARG A 73 38.18 -0.05 -7.44
N CYS A 74 38.11 0.52 -8.63
CA CYS A 74 38.13 1.97 -8.79
C CYS A 74 36.73 2.55 -8.56
N THR A 75 36.68 3.71 -7.92
CA THR A 75 35.48 4.56 -7.86
C THR A 75 35.67 5.77 -8.75
N ILE A 76 34.56 6.34 -9.19
CA ILE A 76 34.50 7.64 -9.87
C ILE A 76 34.02 8.65 -8.83
N GLN A 77 34.91 9.56 -8.45
CA GLN A 77 34.57 10.69 -7.60
C GLN A 77 34.32 11.93 -8.46
N ILE A 78 33.16 12.55 -8.25
CA ILE A 78 32.78 13.83 -8.82
C ILE A 78 32.76 14.82 -7.66
N ASP A 79 33.79 15.66 -7.58
CA ASP A 79 33.92 16.61 -6.48
C ASP A 79 32.83 17.70 -6.53
N PRO A 80 32.41 18.22 -5.36
CA PRO A 80 32.81 17.83 -4.00
C PRO A 80 31.92 16.76 -3.34
N GLY A 81 30.93 16.20 -4.06
CA GLY A 81 29.74 15.63 -3.41
C GLY A 81 29.43 14.17 -3.66
N TRP A 82 29.81 13.60 -4.81
CA TRP A 82 29.24 12.32 -5.26
C TRP A 82 30.31 11.30 -5.64
N ILE A 83 30.07 10.05 -5.27
CA ILE A 83 30.90 8.91 -5.66
C ILE A 83 30.02 7.87 -6.35
N LEU A 84 30.42 7.44 -7.54
CA LEU A 84 29.99 6.19 -8.16
C LEU A 84 31.00 5.12 -7.80
N GLY A 85 30.55 4.00 -7.24
CA GLY A 85 31.47 2.97 -6.82
C GLY A 85 30.87 1.58 -6.82
N GLN A 86 31.75 0.63 -6.54
CA GLN A 86 31.40 -0.75 -6.26
C GLN A 86 31.93 -1.11 -4.87
N ASP A 87 31.22 -1.94 -4.10
CA ASP A 87 31.69 -2.45 -2.80
C ASP A 87 31.71 -1.38 -1.68
N SER A 88 30.55 -0.82 -1.31
CA SER A 88 30.48 0.30 -0.33
C SER A 88 30.79 -0.11 1.12
N ALA A 89 30.82 -1.41 1.44
CA ALA A 89 30.81 -1.91 2.82
C ALA A 89 31.88 -2.96 3.14
N GLY A 90 32.81 -3.25 2.23
CA GLY A 90 33.91 -4.21 2.50
C GLY A 90 33.44 -5.66 2.67
N SER A 91 32.25 -5.99 2.17
CA SER A 91 31.71 -7.36 2.19
C SER A 91 32.25 -8.23 1.06
N GLY A 92 33.05 -7.68 0.13
CA GLY A 92 33.58 -8.40 -1.04
C GLY A 92 32.53 -8.70 -2.11
N THR A 93 31.35 -8.08 -1.98
CA THR A 93 30.19 -8.27 -2.85
C THR A 93 30.19 -7.22 -3.96
N THR A 94 29.75 -7.59 -5.16
CA THR A 94 29.78 -6.75 -6.37
C THR A 94 28.66 -5.69 -6.42
N ASP A 95 28.27 -5.08 -5.31
CA ASP A 95 27.20 -4.07 -5.27
C ASP A 95 27.59 -2.79 -6.01
N PHE A 96 26.68 -2.21 -6.78
CA PHE A 96 26.86 -0.88 -7.38
C PHE A 96 26.20 0.17 -6.48
N PHE A 97 26.81 1.33 -6.29
CA PHE A 97 26.22 2.39 -5.46
C PHE A 97 26.51 3.82 -5.94
N LEU A 98 25.61 4.72 -5.56
CA LEU A 98 25.81 6.17 -5.57
C LEU A 98 25.92 6.65 -4.12
N TRP A 99 27.03 7.28 -3.75
CA TRP A 99 27.26 7.81 -2.41
C TRP A 99 27.37 9.34 -2.42
N ASN A 100 26.70 9.97 -1.45
CA ASN A 100 26.75 11.40 -1.23
C ASN A 100 27.64 11.70 -0.01
N ARG A 101 28.80 12.32 -0.25
CA ARG A 101 29.80 12.69 0.77
C ARG A 101 29.31 13.72 1.76
N ALA A 102 28.55 14.71 1.30
CA ALA A 102 28.08 15.80 2.15
C ALA A 102 27.08 15.32 3.22
N THR A 103 26.34 14.26 2.93
CA THR A 103 25.32 13.69 3.84
C THR A 103 25.70 12.31 4.39
N SER A 104 26.81 11.74 3.94
CA SER A 104 27.27 10.38 4.26
C SER A 104 26.21 9.30 4.04
N ARG A 105 25.47 9.40 2.92
CA ARG A 105 24.36 8.48 2.59
C ARG A 105 24.51 7.86 1.22
N VAL A 106 23.98 6.64 1.08
CA VAL A 106 23.86 5.90 -0.18
C VAL A 106 22.42 6.00 -0.70
N PRO A 107 22.05 7.05 -1.43
CA PRO A 107 20.68 7.22 -1.93
C PRO A 107 20.24 6.19 -2.96
N PHE A 108 21.18 5.49 -3.62
CA PHE A 108 20.89 4.41 -4.56
C PHE A 108 21.95 3.32 -4.46
N ALA A 109 21.51 2.06 -4.36
CA ALA A 109 22.38 0.90 -4.44
C ALA A 109 21.70 -0.28 -5.13
N VAL A 110 22.48 -1.10 -5.81
CA VAL A 110 22.08 -2.40 -6.34
C VAL A 110 22.92 -3.47 -5.66
N GLY A 111 22.27 -4.33 -4.88
CA GLY A 111 22.90 -5.45 -4.19
C GLY A 111 23.24 -6.61 -5.13
N THR A 112 23.94 -7.61 -4.61
CA THR A 112 24.33 -8.82 -5.36
C THR A 112 23.18 -9.78 -5.64
N ASP A 113 22.05 -9.57 -4.99
CA ASP A 113 20.79 -10.29 -5.19
C ASP A 113 19.84 -9.53 -6.15
N ASP A 114 20.38 -8.60 -6.94
CA ASP A 114 19.65 -7.66 -7.80
C ASP A 114 18.67 -6.74 -7.06
N THR A 115 18.75 -6.68 -5.72
CA THR A 115 17.92 -5.77 -4.94
C THR A 115 18.32 -4.33 -5.22
N VAL A 116 17.38 -3.53 -5.71
CA VAL A 116 17.53 -2.08 -5.85
C VAL A 116 17.00 -1.38 -4.61
N ALA A 117 17.83 -0.62 -3.92
CA ALA A 117 17.47 0.14 -2.74
C ALA A 117 17.56 1.65 -3.00
N LEU A 118 16.55 2.39 -2.52
CA LEU A 118 16.50 3.85 -2.56
C LEU A 118 16.55 4.42 -1.14
N GLY A 119 17.34 5.47 -0.94
CA GLY A 119 17.46 6.20 0.33
C GLY A 119 18.31 5.52 1.41
N GLY A 120 19.05 4.47 1.07
CA GLY A 120 19.96 3.75 1.98
C GLY A 120 20.14 2.29 1.57
N VAL A 121 21.09 1.59 2.20
CA VAL A 121 21.26 0.13 2.08
C VAL A 121 20.70 -0.59 3.31
N GLY A 122 20.18 -1.80 3.13
CA GLY A 122 19.69 -2.65 4.23
C GLY A 122 18.48 -2.07 4.98
N ASN A 123 18.48 -2.18 6.32
CA ASN A 123 17.38 -1.75 7.20
C ASN A 123 17.15 -0.22 7.23
N GLY A 124 18.04 0.57 6.62
CA GLY A 124 17.91 2.02 6.47
C GLY A 124 17.37 2.46 5.10
N ALA A 125 17.08 1.53 4.18
CA ALA A 125 16.49 1.85 2.89
C ALA A 125 15.06 2.40 3.06
N THR A 126 14.74 3.48 2.35
CA THR A 126 13.37 4.05 2.35
C THR A 126 12.45 3.21 1.47
N ALA A 127 12.97 2.68 0.37
CA ALA A 127 12.28 1.72 -0.48
C ALA A 127 13.25 0.64 -0.96
N THR A 128 12.74 -0.58 -1.16
CA THR A 128 13.52 -1.70 -1.64
C THR A 128 12.72 -2.48 -2.67
N PHE A 129 13.29 -2.69 -3.84
CA PHE A 129 12.74 -3.52 -4.91
C PHE A 129 13.59 -4.76 -5.00
N ARG A 130 12.99 -5.93 -4.71
CA ARG A 130 13.70 -7.21 -4.70
C ARG A 130 13.20 -8.09 -5.82
N ARG A 131 14.11 -8.78 -6.46
CA ARG A 131 13.81 -9.89 -7.35
C ARG A 131 13.88 -11.20 -6.55
N ALA A 132 12.89 -12.07 -6.72
CA ALA A 132 12.96 -13.43 -6.20
C ALA A 132 13.87 -14.29 -7.10
N VAL A 133 14.47 -15.34 -6.54
CA VAL A 133 15.14 -16.38 -7.32
C VAL A 133 14.15 -16.94 -8.34
N ASN A 134 14.48 -16.87 -9.64
CA ASN A 134 13.60 -17.26 -10.74
C ASN A 134 12.23 -16.56 -10.74
N GLN A 135 12.17 -15.27 -10.41
CA GLN A 135 10.93 -14.49 -10.42
C GLN A 135 10.14 -14.65 -11.74
N VAL A 136 8.89 -15.11 -11.64
CA VAL A 136 7.93 -15.27 -12.75
C VAL A 136 6.89 -14.15 -12.79
N ASN A 137 6.55 -13.61 -11.62
CA ASN A 137 5.54 -12.56 -11.47
C ASN A 137 6.08 -11.33 -10.73
N GLY A 138 5.46 -10.18 -10.96
CA GLY A 138 5.84 -8.91 -10.35
C GLY A 138 4.69 -7.92 -10.26
N LEU A 139 5.02 -6.71 -9.81
CA LEU A 139 4.08 -5.58 -9.77
C LEU A 139 4.41 -4.59 -10.88
N THR A 140 3.36 -4.07 -11.54
CA THR A 140 3.46 -2.93 -12.45
C THR A 140 2.82 -1.72 -11.79
N PHE A 141 3.52 -0.59 -11.80
CA PHE A 141 3.02 0.71 -11.35
C PHE A 141 2.70 1.57 -12.57
N ASN A 142 1.42 1.88 -12.76
CA ASN A 142 0.92 2.57 -13.95
C ASN A 142 0.65 4.05 -13.62
N GLY A 143 1.22 4.95 -14.43
CA GLY A 143 0.78 6.34 -14.48
C GLY A 143 -0.56 6.49 -15.20
N ALA A 144 -1.10 7.71 -15.24
CA ALA A 144 -2.35 8.00 -15.91
C ALA A 144 -2.28 9.32 -16.70
N VAL A 145 -3.07 9.40 -17.77
CA VAL A 145 -3.38 10.66 -18.46
C VAL A 145 -4.29 11.53 -17.58
N THR A 146 -4.46 12.81 -17.93
CA THR A 146 -5.39 13.71 -17.24
C THR A 146 -6.79 13.09 -17.17
N GLY A 147 -7.33 12.93 -15.95
CA GLY A 147 -8.64 12.31 -15.69
C GLY A 147 -8.63 10.78 -15.60
N GLY A 148 -7.50 10.12 -15.84
CA GLY A 148 -7.33 8.68 -15.63
C GLY A 148 -6.90 8.31 -14.21
N GLU A 149 -6.90 7.02 -13.91
CA GLU A 149 -6.51 6.47 -12.61
C GLU A 149 -5.10 5.87 -12.68
N ALA A 150 -4.21 6.31 -11.77
CA ALA A 150 -2.95 5.61 -11.55
C ALA A 150 -3.23 4.29 -10.83
N GLY A 151 -2.43 3.25 -11.10
CA GLY A 151 -2.75 1.90 -10.64
C GLY A 151 -1.55 1.06 -10.28
N ILE A 152 -1.83 -0.02 -9.54
CA ILE A 152 -0.88 -1.10 -9.25
C ILE A 152 -1.54 -2.41 -9.69
N SER A 153 -0.85 -3.20 -10.48
CA SER A 153 -1.35 -4.49 -10.99
C SER A 153 -0.32 -5.59 -10.87
N ALA A 154 -0.78 -6.84 -10.74
CA ALA A 154 0.07 -8.01 -10.88
C ALA A 154 0.41 -8.19 -12.38
N SER A 155 1.60 -8.72 -12.65
CA SER A 155 2.10 -9.03 -13.99
C SER A 155 2.94 -10.30 -13.96
N GLY A 156 3.23 -10.87 -15.13
CA GLY A 156 4.08 -12.05 -15.27
C GLY A 156 3.43 -13.15 -16.11
N ALA A 157 4.06 -14.33 -16.13
CA ALA A 157 3.62 -15.43 -16.97
C ALA A 157 2.43 -16.22 -16.40
N ASP A 158 2.28 -16.28 -15.07
CA ASP A 158 1.17 -17.00 -14.45
C ASP A 158 -0.18 -16.35 -14.77
N THR A 159 -1.18 -17.18 -15.05
CA THR A 159 -2.54 -16.72 -15.39
C THR A 159 -3.24 -16.02 -14.23
N ASN A 160 -3.01 -16.49 -13.00
CA ASN A 160 -3.70 -16.00 -11.80
C ASN A 160 -2.68 -15.63 -10.73
N THR A 161 -2.57 -14.34 -10.41
CA THR A 161 -1.67 -13.86 -9.37
C THR A 161 -2.39 -12.85 -8.48
N GLY A 162 -2.43 -13.12 -7.17
CA GLY A 162 -2.96 -12.17 -6.19
C GLY A 162 -1.93 -11.09 -5.82
N ILE A 163 -2.42 -9.97 -5.28
CA ILE A 163 -1.57 -8.94 -4.68
C ILE A 163 -1.89 -8.88 -3.18
N ALA A 164 -0.85 -8.98 -2.36
CA ALA A 164 -0.96 -8.79 -0.92
C ALA A 164 -0.49 -7.38 -0.54
N TYR A 165 -1.29 -6.69 0.27
CA TYR A 165 -0.90 -5.45 0.94
C TYR A 165 -0.81 -5.75 2.43
N THR A 166 0.35 -5.47 3.05
CA THR A 166 0.60 -5.86 4.44
C THR A 166 1.15 -4.69 5.26
N ALA A 167 0.44 -4.33 6.33
CA ALA A 167 0.96 -3.47 7.39
C ALA A 167 1.75 -4.31 8.42
N LYS A 168 2.72 -3.70 9.11
CA LYS A 168 3.57 -4.39 10.08
C LYS A 168 3.03 -4.23 11.51
N GLY A 169 3.04 -5.31 12.28
CA GLY A 169 2.64 -5.31 13.69
C GLY A 169 1.17 -4.92 13.87
N SER A 170 0.91 -3.93 14.74
CA SER A 170 -0.43 -3.38 14.96
C SER A 170 -0.84 -2.29 13.95
N GLY A 171 -0.03 -2.04 12.92
CA GLY A 171 -0.33 -1.08 11.86
C GLY A 171 -1.61 -1.45 11.09
N ALA A 172 -2.33 -0.43 10.60
CA ALA A 172 -3.56 -0.59 9.83
C ALA A 172 -3.35 -0.20 8.36
N HIS A 173 -4.14 -0.81 7.46
CA HIS A 173 -4.34 -0.25 6.12
C HIS A 173 -5.34 0.89 6.19
N ARG A 174 -5.00 2.02 5.57
CA ARG A 174 -5.82 3.24 5.55
C ARG A 174 -6.07 3.62 4.10
N PHE A 175 -7.33 3.84 3.76
CA PHE A 175 -7.76 4.27 2.42
C PHE A 175 -8.36 5.67 2.53
N LEU A 176 -7.76 6.62 1.82
CA LEU A 176 -8.06 8.04 1.93
C LEU A 176 -8.76 8.55 0.66
N GLY A 177 -9.65 9.53 0.82
CA GLY A 177 -10.28 10.30 -0.25
C GLY A 177 -10.23 11.79 0.11
N GLY A 178 -9.70 12.62 -0.81
CA GLY A 178 -9.54 14.07 -0.56
C GLY A 178 -8.64 14.41 0.63
N GLY A 179 -7.70 13.52 0.99
CA GLY A 179 -6.80 13.69 2.15
C GLY A 179 -7.39 13.24 3.50
N ALA A 180 -8.68 12.90 3.56
CA ALA A 180 -9.31 12.34 4.74
C ALA A 180 -9.45 10.82 4.63
N GLU A 181 -9.31 10.11 5.75
CA GLU A 181 -9.50 8.67 5.78
C GLU A 181 -10.98 8.30 5.64
N GLN A 182 -11.30 7.39 4.71
CA GLN A 182 -12.66 6.94 4.41
C GLN A 182 -12.88 5.48 4.82
N PHE A 183 -11.84 4.65 4.78
CA PHE A 183 -11.91 3.24 5.16
C PHE A 183 -10.60 2.78 5.80
N ARG A 184 -10.70 1.88 6.80
CA ARG A 184 -9.57 1.32 7.54
C ARG A 184 -9.73 -0.18 7.73
N VAL A 185 -8.65 -0.93 7.53
CA VAL A 185 -8.51 -2.32 7.97
C VAL A 185 -7.49 -2.37 9.10
N SER A 186 -7.98 -2.56 10.33
CA SER A 186 -7.14 -2.67 11.53
C SER A 186 -6.55 -4.07 11.67
N ALA A 187 -5.36 -4.17 12.24
CA ALA A 187 -4.75 -5.45 12.58
C ALA A 187 -5.52 -6.13 13.72
N THR A 188 -5.82 -7.42 13.55
CA THR A 188 -6.42 -8.29 14.57
C THR A 188 -5.53 -9.51 14.71
N SER A 189 -4.97 -9.73 15.91
CA SER A 189 -4.10 -10.87 16.17
C SER A 189 -4.85 -12.20 15.97
N GLY A 190 -4.34 -13.09 15.13
CA GLY A 190 -4.93 -14.40 14.89
C GLY A 190 -6.30 -14.37 14.19
N ALA A 191 -6.61 -13.33 13.40
CA ALA A 191 -7.87 -13.27 12.68
C ALA A 191 -8.03 -14.42 11.67
N VAL A 192 -9.02 -15.28 11.91
CA VAL A 192 -9.41 -16.39 11.00
C VAL A 192 -10.72 -16.13 10.26
N ASN A 193 -11.47 -15.12 10.68
CA ASN A 193 -12.73 -14.68 10.07
C ASN A 193 -12.58 -13.26 9.52
N ARG A 194 -13.16 -13.00 8.36
CA ARG A 194 -13.05 -11.74 7.61
C ARG A 194 -14.31 -11.44 6.80
N LEU A 195 -14.45 -10.18 6.39
CA LEU A 195 -15.40 -9.82 5.34
C LEU A 195 -14.77 -10.10 3.97
N SER A 196 -15.57 -10.64 3.06
CA SER A 196 -15.23 -10.87 1.66
C SER A 196 -16.20 -10.10 0.77
N ALA A 197 -15.68 -9.32 -0.15
CA ALA A 197 -16.46 -8.62 -1.17
C ALA A 197 -16.27 -9.33 -2.51
N SER A 198 -17.37 -9.60 -3.22
CA SER A 198 -17.34 -10.17 -4.56
C SER A 198 -18.18 -9.34 -5.51
N GLY A 199 -17.63 -9.11 -6.70
CA GLY A 199 -18.41 -8.67 -7.85
C GLY A 199 -19.35 -9.78 -8.34
N ALA A 200 -20.09 -9.47 -9.40
CA ALA A 200 -20.96 -10.43 -10.08
C ALA A 200 -20.84 -10.28 -11.61
N THR A 201 -21.14 -11.35 -12.33
CA THR A 201 -21.31 -11.29 -13.79
C THR A 201 -22.56 -10.50 -14.16
N ALA A 202 -22.72 -10.16 -15.44
CA ALA A 202 -23.90 -9.42 -15.92
C ALA A 202 -25.21 -10.11 -15.49
N GLY A 203 -26.11 -9.33 -14.88
CA GLY A 203 -27.38 -9.82 -14.33
C GLY A 203 -27.32 -10.36 -12.90
N GLY A 204 -26.14 -10.56 -12.33
CA GLY A 204 -25.96 -10.94 -10.93
C GLY A 204 -25.88 -9.74 -9.98
N ALA A 205 -25.95 -10.02 -8.67
CA ALA A 205 -25.80 -9.02 -7.61
C ALA A 205 -24.44 -9.18 -6.91
N PRO A 206 -23.68 -8.08 -6.67
CA PRO A 206 -22.48 -8.13 -5.86
C PRO A 206 -22.82 -8.50 -4.40
N SER A 207 -21.84 -9.01 -3.66
CA SER A 207 -22.04 -9.43 -2.28
C SER A 207 -20.92 -8.97 -1.35
N LEU A 208 -21.29 -8.78 -0.09
CA LEU A 208 -20.39 -8.58 1.04
C LEU A 208 -20.80 -9.59 2.12
N SER A 209 -19.94 -10.55 2.43
CA SER A 209 -20.25 -11.66 3.32
C SER A 209 -19.12 -11.96 4.29
N ALA A 210 -19.44 -12.65 5.38
CA ALA A 210 -18.42 -13.23 6.24
C ALA A 210 -17.84 -14.50 5.62
N SER A 211 -16.53 -14.70 5.80
CA SER A 211 -15.80 -15.90 5.38
C SER A 211 -14.68 -16.18 6.37
N GLY A 212 -14.39 -17.45 6.64
CA GLY A 212 -13.38 -17.85 7.61
C GLY A 212 -13.43 -19.34 7.89
N SER A 213 -12.62 -19.79 8.85
CA SER A 213 -12.57 -21.20 9.25
C SER A 213 -13.67 -21.61 10.23
N ASP A 214 -14.30 -20.65 10.90
CA ASP A 214 -15.34 -20.97 11.88
C ASP A 214 -16.64 -21.40 11.19
N ALA A 215 -17.39 -22.32 11.81
CA ALA A 215 -18.62 -22.87 11.24
C ALA A 215 -19.75 -21.84 11.12
N ASN A 216 -19.83 -20.87 12.05
CA ASN A 216 -20.87 -19.85 12.09
C ASN A 216 -20.24 -18.48 12.29
N ILE A 217 -20.34 -17.60 11.28
CA ILE A 217 -19.70 -16.28 11.30
C ILE A 217 -20.77 -15.19 11.06
N PRO A 218 -21.19 -14.44 12.08
CA PRO A 218 -22.13 -13.34 11.89
C PRO A 218 -21.43 -12.13 11.24
N VAL A 219 -22.19 -11.39 10.42
CA VAL A 219 -21.80 -10.06 9.94
C VAL A 219 -22.43 -9.00 10.82
N ARG A 220 -21.63 -8.04 11.29
CA ARG A 220 -22.10 -6.92 12.09
C ARG A 220 -21.89 -5.60 11.36
N PHE A 221 -22.98 -4.90 11.06
CA PHE A 221 -22.99 -3.50 10.70
C PHE A 221 -23.45 -2.68 11.91
N ALA A 222 -22.68 -1.67 12.30
CA ALA A 222 -23.00 -0.88 13.48
C ALA A 222 -22.65 0.59 13.26
N SER A 223 -23.58 1.45 13.66
CA SER A 223 -23.36 2.87 13.85
C SER A 223 -22.74 3.12 15.23
N GLN A 224 -22.18 4.31 15.44
CA GLN A 224 -21.68 4.76 16.73
C GLN A 224 -22.71 5.62 17.44
N GLY A 225 -22.87 5.44 18.76
CA GLY A 225 -23.83 6.20 19.57
C GLY A 225 -25.28 5.95 19.13
N GLN A 226 -26.04 7.03 18.96
CA GLN A 226 -27.44 6.98 18.48
C GLN A 226 -27.56 7.07 16.95
N GLY A 227 -26.46 6.89 16.20
CA GLY A 227 -26.53 6.83 14.74
C GLY A 227 -27.39 5.65 14.26
N SER A 228 -27.91 5.70 13.04
CA SER A 228 -28.71 4.62 12.46
C SER A 228 -27.92 3.73 11.50
N VAL A 229 -28.40 2.51 11.28
CA VAL A 229 -27.98 1.65 10.17
C VAL A 229 -29.12 1.60 9.16
N THR A 230 -28.86 2.02 7.92
CA THR A 230 -29.90 2.18 6.89
C THR A 230 -29.62 1.28 5.68
N LEU A 231 -30.64 0.56 5.24
CA LEU A 231 -30.72 -0.10 3.94
C LEU A 231 -31.55 0.79 3.02
N ALA A 232 -31.01 1.14 1.86
CA ALA A 232 -31.60 2.12 0.95
C ALA A 232 -31.66 1.63 -0.49
N GLN A 233 -32.66 2.11 -1.23
CA GLN A 233 -32.74 2.03 -2.69
C GLN A 233 -32.28 3.38 -3.26
N GLY A 234 -31.05 3.43 -3.74
CA GLY A 234 -30.39 4.70 -4.05
C GLY A 234 -30.30 5.58 -2.80
N ALA A 235 -30.77 6.83 -2.90
CA ALA A 235 -30.82 7.74 -1.76
C ALA A 235 -32.04 7.55 -0.84
N LYS A 236 -32.98 6.66 -1.18
CA LYS A 236 -34.23 6.49 -0.43
C LYS A 236 -34.12 5.36 0.59
N PRO A 237 -34.31 5.60 1.89
CA PRO A 237 -34.30 4.54 2.88
C PRO A 237 -35.47 3.57 2.64
N VAL A 238 -35.20 2.27 2.72
CA VAL A 238 -36.21 1.19 2.68
C VAL A 238 -36.33 0.54 4.06
N PHE A 239 -35.24 0.48 4.81
CA PHE A 239 -35.23 0.05 6.21
C PHE A 239 -34.18 0.85 7.00
N THR A 240 -34.54 1.29 8.20
CA THR A 240 -33.63 2.01 9.09
C THR A 240 -33.72 1.41 10.48
N ALA A 241 -32.63 0.78 10.92
CA ALA A 241 -32.44 0.40 12.32
C ALA A 241 -31.93 1.61 13.10
N THR A 242 -32.67 2.01 14.12
CA THR A 242 -32.32 3.08 15.05
C THR A 242 -32.58 2.62 16.48
N SER A 243 -31.99 3.32 17.44
CA SER A 243 -32.31 3.16 18.85
C SER A 243 -32.93 4.44 19.40
N TYR A 244 -33.80 4.30 20.39
CA TYR A 244 -34.37 5.43 21.13
C TYR A 244 -33.41 5.99 22.18
N THR A 245 -32.45 5.17 22.63
CA THR A 245 -31.45 5.52 23.64
C THR A 245 -30.10 4.91 23.28
N ALA A 246 -29.04 5.27 24.00
CA ALA A 246 -27.70 4.69 23.77
C ALA A 246 -27.59 3.20 24.19
N ALA A 247 -28.56 2.66 24.94
CA ALA A 247 -28.53 1.29 25.46
C ALA A 247 -29.95 0.67 25.49
N PRO A 248 -30.53 0.31 24.32
CA PRO A 248 -31.83 -0.35 24.28
C PRO A 248 -31.73 -1.78 24.82
N ALA A 249 -32.63 -2.15 25.75
CA ALA A 249 -32.70 -3.49 26.34
C ALA A 249 -33.48 -4.50 25.48
N ASN A 250 -34.35 -4.00 24.59
CA ASN A 250 -35.26 -4.80 23.78
C ASN A 250 -35.14 -4.40 22.30
N TYR A 251 -35.21 -5.38 21.40
CA TYR A 251 -35.00 -5.21 19.96
C TYR A 251 -35.83 -6.21 19.14
N LEU A 252 -35.95 -5.95 17.84
CA LEU A 252 -36.66 -6.81 16.88
C LEU A 252 -35.69 -7.83 16.25
N THR A 253 -36.10 -9.08 16.15
CA THR A 253 -35.44 -10.10 15.31
C THR A 253 -36.36 -10.55 14.19
N ALA A 254 -35.76 -10.88 13.04
CA ALA A 254 -36.41 -11.54 11.92
C ALA A 254 -35.76 -12.91 11.72
N GLU A 255 -36.56 -13.96 11.84
CA GLU A 255 -36.07 -15.34 11.87
C GLU A 255 -36.60 -16.10 10.65
N ALA A 256 -35.67 -16.65 9.87
CA ALA A 256 -35.99 -17.72 8.93
C ALA A 256 -36.38 -18.99 9.70
N ARG A 257 -37.15 -19.84 9.04
CA ARG A 257 -37.75 -21.04 9.63
C ARG A 257 -37.64 -22.20 8.65
N GLU A 258 -37.69 -23.41 9.18
CA GLU A 258 -37.56 -24.65 8.40
C GLU A 258 -38.71 -24.81 7.40
N THR A 259 -38.49 -25.64 6.38
CA THR A 259 -39.49 -25.95 5.35
C THR A 259 -40.85 -26.30 5.97
N GLY A 260 -41.92 -25.66 5.48
CA GLY A 260 -43.29 -25.85 5.98
C GLY A 260 -43.69 -24.92 7.12
N THR A 261 -42.77 -24.07 7.61
CA THR A 261 -43.06 -23.04 8.62
C THR A 261 -42.72 -21.64 8.10
N GLY A 262 -43.56 -20.66 8.42
CA GLY A 262 -43.37 -19.27 7.97
C GLY A 262 -42.36 -18.50 8.83
N PRO A 263 -41.67 -17.48 8.28
CA PRO A 263 -40.73 -16.66 9.03
C PRO A 263 -41.41 -15.89 10.17
N VAL A 264 -40.64 -15.50 11.19
CA VAL A 264 -41.15 -14.82 12.38
C VAL A 264 -40.46 -13.47 12.58
N LEU A 265 -41.25 -12.43 12.84
CA LEU A 265 -40.79 -11.17 13.42
C LEU A 265 -41.12 -11.16 14.92
N ARG A 266 -40.14 -10.94 15.79
CA ARG A 266 -40.35 -11.07 17.24
C ARG A 266 -39.56 -10.03 18.04
N ALA A 267 -40.19 -9.53 19.12
CA ALA A 267 -39.51 -8.74 20.14
C ALA A 267 -38.69 -9.65 21.07
N ILE A 268 -37.41 -9.32 21.25
CA ILE A 268 -36.44 -10.02 22.11
C ILE A 268 -35.81 -8.98 23.04
N GLY A 269 -35.46 -9.36 24.25
CA GLY A 269 -34.75 -8.47 25.17
C GLY A 269 -34.61 -9.07 26.56
N SER A 270 -34.06 -8.28 27.49
CA SER A 270 -33.87 -8.68 28.88
C SER A 270 -35.13 -8.57 29.74
N ASP A 271 -36.13 -7.81 29.29
CA ASP A 271 -37.36 -7.64 30.06
C ASP A 271 -38.23 -8.89 29.98
N SER A 272 -38.89 -9.25 31.08
CA SER A 272 -39.67 -10.48 31.18
C SER A 272 -40.89 -10.51 30.24
N ASN A 273 -41.46 -9.34 29.92
CA ASN A 273 -42.60 -9.20 29.02
C ASN A 273 -42.36 -8.00 28.11
N VAL A 274 -42.37 -8.23 26.79
CA VAL A 274 -42.13 -7.19 25.78
C VAL A 274 -43.16 -7.30 24.68
N ASP A 275 -43.91 -6.21 24.46
CA ASP A 275 -44.85 -6.12 23.35
C ASP A 275 -44.12 -5.87 22.02
N LEU A 276 -44.60 -6.47 20.93
CA LEU A 276 -44.22 -6.07 19.57
C LEU A 276 -45.10 -4.90 19.12
N ASN A 277 -44.53 -3.71 19.06
CA ASN A 277 -45.25 -2.49 18.67
C ASN A 277 -45.23 -2.28 17.15
N LEU A 278 -46.40 -2.33 16.49
CA LEU A 278 -46.58 -1.97 15.08
C LEU A 278 -47.43 -0.71 14.98
N ARG A 279 -46.81 0.44 14.67
CA ARG A 279 -47.47 1.75 14.66
C ARG A 279 -47.42 2.41 13.28
N PRO A 280 -48.56 2.63 12.62
CA PRO A 280 -48.62 3.43 11.39
C PRO A 280 -48.45 4.93 11.70
N GLN A 281 -48.15 5.73 10.69
CA GLN A 281 -48.06 7.18 10.81
C GLN A 281 -49.43 7.84 10.59
N GLY A 282 -49.77 8.84 11.41
CA GLY A 282 -51.01 9.61 11.29
C GLY A 282 -52.26 8.73 11.46
N SER A 283 -53.20 8.83 10.53
CA SER A 283 -54.44 8.04 10.52
C SER A 283 -54.32 6.67 9.84
N GLY A 284 -53.10 6.22 9.52
CA GLY A 284 -52.88 4.90 8.93
C GLY A 284 -53.28 3.75 9.88
N VAL A 285 -53.43 2.54 9.33
CA VAL A 285 -53.71 1.30 10.08
C VAL A 285 -52.76 0.19 9.66
N VAL A 286 -52.56 -0.81 10.52
CA VAL A 286 -51.83 -2.03 10.14
C VAL A 286 -52.72 -2.88 9.23
N SER A 287 -52.20 -3.26 8.06
CA SER A 287 -52.89 -4.13 7.11
C SER A 287 -52.39 -5.56 7.23
N PHE A 288 -53.31 -6.52 7.34
CA PHE A 288 -53.01 -7.96 7.49
C PHE A 288 -53.40 -8.79 6.25
N GLY A 289 -53.44 -8.18 5.06
CA GLY A 289 -53.72 -8.89 3.81
C GLY A 289 -55.21 -9.19 3.58
N ALA A 290 -55.49 -10.22 2.76
CA ALA A 290 -56.84 -10.56 2.30
C ALA A 290 -57.50 -11.60 3.23
N PHE A 291 -58.44 -11.14 4.07
CA PHE A 291 -59.37 -11.99 4.79
C PHE A 291 -60.79 -11.70 4.29
N THR A 292 -61.52 -12.74 3.89
CA THR A 292 -62.92 -12.65 3.46
C THR A 292 -63.74 -13.70 4.17
N VAL A 293 -64.81 -13.28 4.85
CA VAL A 293 -65.78 -14.16 5.52
C VAL A 293 -67.14 -14.06 4.84
N ALA A 294 -67.87 -15.17 4.77
CA ALA A 294 -69.24 -15.17 4.25
C ALA A 294 -70.19 -14.40 5.19
N ALA A 295 -71.20 -13.75 4.63
CA ALA A 295 -72.21 -13.06 5.42
C ALA A 295 -72.94 -14.05 6.34
N GLY A 296 -73.01 -13.74 7.64
CA GLY A 296 -73.69 -14.56 8.66
C GLY A 296 -72.81 -15.55 9.43
N ALA A 297 -71.49 -15.51 9.27
CA ALA A 297 -70.57 -16.34 10.06
C ALA A 297 -70.68 -16.07 11.58
N ALA A 298 -70.65 -17.14 12.37
CA ALA A 298 -70.74 -17.05 13.83
C ALA A 298 -69.39 -16.63 14.43
N VAL A 299 -69.43 -15.94 15.58
CA VAL A 299 -68.21 -15.62 16.34
C VAL A 299 -67.72 -16.90 17.03
N ALA A 300 -66.57 -17.39 16.57
CA ALA A 300 -65.92 -18.60 17.07
C ALA A 300 -64.97 -18.33 18.26
N GLY A 301 -64.57 -17.08 18.49
CA GLY A 301 -63.68 -16.71 19.58
C GLY A 301 -63.17 -15.28 19.48
N TYR A 302 -62.05 -14.99 20.14
CA TYR A 302 -61.37 -13.70 20.01
C TYR A 302 -59.85 -13.81 20.07
N ILE A 303 -59.18 -12.85 19.44
CA ILE A 303 -57.75 -12.58 19.60
C ILE A 303 -57.61 -11.32 20.47
N GLU A 304 -56.75 -11.37 21.47
CA GLU A 304 -56.44 -10.20 22.28
C GLU A 304 -55.31 -9.38 21.64
N ILE A 305 -55.53 -8.07 21.50
CA ILE A 305 -54.55 -7.09 21.01
C ILE A 305 -54.52 -5.90 21.95
N LYS A 306 -53.43 -5.14 21.99
CA LYS A 306 -53.42 -3.85 22.69
C LYS A 306 -53.75 -2.72 21.72
N ASP A 307 -54.59 -1.77 22.14
CA ASP A 307 -54.78 -0.52 21.40
C ASP A 307 -53.58 0.44 21.58
N ALA A 308 -53.64 1.62 20.94
CA ALA A 308 -52.56 2.61 21.04
C ALA A 308 -52.33 3.13 22.48
N SER A 309 -53.29 2.95 23.37
CA SER A 309 -53.18 3.27 24.80
C SER A 309 -52.66 2.10 25.63
N GLY A 310 -52.33 0.96 25.00
CA GLY A 310 -51.82 -0.23 25.67
C GLY A 310 -52.90 -1.10 26.31
N ILE A 311 -54.19 -0.79 26.11
CA ILE A 311 -55.31 -1.50 26.72
C ILE A 311 -55.64 -2.74 25.88
N PRO A 312 -55.77 -3.93 26.49
CA PRO A 312 -56.24 -5.12 25.79
C PRO A 312 -57.66 -4.96 25.22
N ARG A 313 -57.82 -5.29 23.94
CA ARG A 313 -59.05 -5.32 23.15
C ARG A 313 -59.21 -6.70 22.54
N ARG A 314 -60.46 -7.12 22.33
CA ARG A 314 -60.79 -8.42 21.73
C ARG A 314 -61.22 -8.22 20.28
N LEU A 315 -60.46 -8.79 19.35
CA LEU A 315 -60.86 -8.94 17.96
C LEU A 315 -61.67 -10.23 17.83
N ALA A 316 -62.94 -10.14 17.43
CA ALA A 316 -63.76 -11.33 17.21
C ALA A 316 -63.22 -12.16 16.05
N VAL A 317 -63.08 -13.46 16.27
CA VAL A 317 -62.77 -14.45 15.23
C VAL A 317 -64.10 -15.00 14.72
N VAL A 318 -64.32 -14.91 13.41
CA VAL A 318 -65.52 -15.42 12.73
C VAL A 318 -65.10 -16.51 11.75
N ASN A 319 -65.78 -17.65 11.78
CA ASN A 319 -65.53 -18.82 10.92
C ASN A 319 -66.77 -19.19 10.13
#